data_AF-W7CVM6-F1
#
_entry.id   AF-W7CVM6-F1
#
_cell.length_a   1.000
_cell.length_b   1.000
_cell.length_c   1.000
_cell.angle_alpha   90.00
_cell.angle_beta   90.00
_cell.angle_gamma   90.00
#
_symmetry.space_group_name_H-M   'P 1'
#
loop_
_entity.id
_entity.type
_entity.pdbx_description
1 polymer ?
#
loop_
_entity_poly.entity_id
_entity_poly.type
_entity_poly.pdbx_seq_one_letter_code
_entity_poly.pdbx_strand_id
1 'polypeptide(L)'
;MLNVLFNQNGSIVLWTIFSRSFTLEALVAGGLYFLSYLCLLLLFILLNQMLGSAKLLLLGAKRLPQFTLLLLISLRFLKLFTSRMKQIQAVQTVQGVSVATGSLKARLHNGGLLVKALLVSSLEEALVSADSMSARGYGLKKRTHYQHYLISRRDVVLASLMLVVTIGLCYFQEQGQFTLYPLTSPLAVSWLGVLLFSVSGLLVALPIIIEGMDRLWWFFHK
;
A
#
# COMPACT_ATOMS: atom_id res chain seq x y z
N MET A 1 -9.85 -19.29 5.95
CA MET A 1 -11.03 -19.91 6.61
C MET A 1 -11.85 -20.80 5.69
N LEU A 2 -12.10 -20.44 4.41
CA LEU A 2 -12.82 -21.31 3.47
C LEU A 2 -12.15 -22.69 3.27
N ASN A 3 -10.82 -22.77 3.36
CA ASN A 3 -10.07 -24.03 3.23
C ASN A 3 -10.53 -25.10 4.23
N VAL A 4 -10.96 -24.71 5.44
CA VAL A 4 -11.45 -25.64 6.49
C VAL A 4 -12.75 -26.33 6.08
N LEU A 5 -13.59 -25.67 5.27
CA LEU A 5 -14.93 -26.15 4.91
C LEU A 5 -14.95 -27.00 3.62
N PHE A 6 -13.91 -26.90 2.79
CA PHE A 6 -13.85 -27.56 1.48
C PHE A 6 -12.74 -28.61 1.38
N ASN A 7 -11.74 -28.59 2.27
CA ASN A 7 -10.64 -29.54 2.23
C ASN A 7 -10.96 -30.80 3.06
N GLN A 8 -11.24 -31.89 2.36
CA GLN A 8 -11.63 -33.18 2.93
C GLN A 8 -10.45 -34.16 3.04
N ASN A 9 -9.24 -33.75 2.62
CA ASN A 9 -8.07 -34.63 2.52
C ASN A 9 -7.22 -34.64 3.81
N GLY A 10 -7.84 -34.90 4.97
CA GLY A 10 -7.15 -35.03 6.25
C GLY A 10 -7.27 -36.44 6.82
N SER A 11 -6.19 -36.92 7.44
CA SER A 11 -6.06 -38.28 7.98
C SER A 11 -6.70 -38.43 9.37
N ILE A 12 -6.83 -37.33 10.13
CA ILE A 12 -7.42 -37.32 11.47
C ILE A 12 -8.73 -36.53 11.46
N VAL A 13 -9.85 -37.26 11.47
CA VAL A 13 -11.20 -36.68 11.50
C VAL A 13 -11.62 -36.45 12.96
N LEU A 14 -11.95 -35.20 13.30
CA LEU A 14 -12.44 -34.83 14.64
C LEU A 14 -13.94 -35.06 14.80
N TRP A 15 -14.73 -34.59 13.84
CA TRP A 15 -16.18 -34.66 13.89
C TRP A 15 -16.78 -34.68 12.48
N THR A 16 -17.78 -35.54 12.27
CA THR A 16 -18.53 -35.63 11.01
C THR A 16 -19.94 -35.08 11.23
N ILE A 17 -20.28 -34.01 10.52
CA ILE A 17 -21.63 -33.45 10.50
C ILE A 17 -22.09 -33.40 9.05
N PHE A 18 -23.29 -33.94 8.77
CA PHE A 18 -23.98 -33.82 7.48
C PHE A 18 -23.11 -34.24 6.27
N SER A 19 -22.39 -35.36 6.40
CA SER A 19 -21.49 -35.92 5.37
C SER A 19 -20.24 -35.09 5.06
N ARG A 20 -19.84 -34.17 5.95
CA ARG A 20 -18.58 -33.42 5.86
C ARG A 20 -17.69 -33.71 7.07
N SER A 21 -16.46 -34.13 6.81
CA SER A 21 -15.45 -34.42 7.83
C SER A 21 -14.66 -33.16 8.17
N PHE A 22 -14.73 -32.71 9.42
CA PHE A 22 -13.82 -31.69 9.94
C PHE A 22 -12.50 -32.34 10.36
N THR A 23 -11.41 -31.99 9.69
CA THR A 23 -10.08 -32.56 9.91
C THR A 23 -9.18 -31.57 10.64
N LEU A 24 -8.30 -32.07 11.53
CA LEU A 24 -7.34 -31.22 12.25
C LEU A 24 -6.40 -30.50 11.29
N GLU A 25 -6.01 -31.17 10.21
CA GLU A 25 -5.12 -30.66 9.19
C GLU A 25 -5.73 -29.45 8.48
N ALA A 26 -7.03 -29.49 8.19
CA ALA A 26 -7.73 -28.39 7.56
C ALA A 26 -7.83 -27.17 8.51
N LEU A 27 -8.00 -27.39 9.82
CA LEU A 27 -8.01 -26.33 10.83
C LEU A 27 -6.64 -25.63 10.94
N VAL A 28 -5.56 -26.40 11.07
CA VAL A 28 -4.19 -25.88 11.19
C VAL A 28 -3.79 -25.13 9.91
N ALA A 29 -4.05 -25.71 8.74
CA ALA A 29 -3.81 -25.04 7.46
C ALA A 29 -4.65 -23.76 7.34
N GLY A 30 -5.92 -23.79 7.71
CA GLY A 30 -6.81 -22.64 7.74
C GLY A 30 -6.28 -21.49 8.61
N GLY A 31 -5.72 -21.81 9.78
CA GLY A 31 -5.07 -20.87 10.69
C GLY A 31 -3.78 -20.29 10.11
N LEU A 32 -2.92 -21.11 9.51
CA LEU A 32 -1.70 -20.65 8.85
C LEU A 32 -2.00 -19.69 7.69
N TYR A 33 -2.97 -20.02 6.84
CA TYR A 33 -3.40 -19.12 5.76
C TYR A 33 -3.95 -17.80 6.32
N PHE A 34 -4.76 -17.85 7.38
CA PHE A 34 -5.27 -16.63 8.01
C PHE A 34 -4.12 -15.73 8.51
N LEU A 35 -3.14 -16.30 9.19
CA LEU A 35 -1.97 -15.57 9.67
C LEU A 35 -1.16 -14.95 8.51
N SER A 36 -0.97 -15.68 7.41
CA SER A 36 -0.28 -15.14 6.23
C SER A 36 -1.01 -13.96 5.59
N TYR A 37 -2.34 -14.02 5.49
CA TYR A 37 -3.14 -12.92 4.95
C TYR A 37 -3.11 -11.70 5.86
N LEU A 38 -3.18 -11.90 7.17
CA LEU A 38 -3.06 -10.83 8.15
C LEU A 38 -1.70 -10.13 8.00
N CYS A 39 -0.62 -10.91 7.88
CA CYS A 39 0.72 -10.41 7.64
C CYS A 39 0.82 -9.57 6.35
N LEU A 40 0.25 -10.05 5.24
CA LEU A 40 0.20 -9.31 3.98
C LEU A 40 -0.57 -7.98 4.10
N LEU A 41 -1.70 -7.98 4.82
CA LEU A 41 -2.48 -6.76 5.04
C LEU A 41 -1.70 -5.74 5.89
N LEU A 42 -1.04 -6.17 6.95
CA LEU A 42 -0.19 -5.31 7.77
C LEU A 42 0.95 -4.71 6.95
N LEU A 43 1.62 -5.53 6.15
CA LEU A 43 2.68 -5.08 5.26
C LEU A 43 2.15 -4.02 4.28
N PHE A 44 0.97 -4.24 3.70
CA PHE A 44 0.34 -3.27 2.80
C PHE A 44 0.03 -1.93 3.49
N ILE A 45 -0.48 -1.96 4.72
CA ILE A 45 -0.74 -0.75 5.51
C ILE A 45 0.55 0.02 5.78
N LEU A 46 1.61 -0.66 6.22
CA LEU A 46 2.92 -0.06 6.49
C LEU A 46 3.50 0.56 5.21
N LEU A 47 3.42 -0.15 4.08
CA LEU A 47 3.86 0.36 2.79
C LEU A 47 3.12 1.65 2.42
N ASN A 48 1.79 1.68 2.55
CA ASN A 48 1.00 2.86 2.22
C ASN A 48 1.33 4.06 3.12
N GLN A 49 1.61 3.83 4.41
CA GLN A 49 1.99 4.88 5.35
C GLN A 49 3.39 5.44 5.05
N MET A 50 4.37 4.58 4.79
CA MET A 50 5.75 4.96 4.49
C MET A 50 5.88 5.64 3.11
N LEU A 51 5.26 5.02 2.11
CA LEU A 51 5.33 5.38 0.70
C LEU A 51 4.10 6.22 0.33
N GLY A 52 4.03 7.45 0.86
CA GLY A 52 3.03 8.40 0.39
C GLY A 52 3.06 8.53 -1.14
N SER A 53 1.89 8.72 -1.77
CA SER A 53 1.71 8.67 -3.24
C SER A 53 2.72 9.50 -4.05
N ALA A 54 3.16 10.64 -3.52
CA ALA A 54 4.19 11.48 -4.15
C ALA A 54 5.63 10.93 -4.00
N LYS A 55 5.95 10.24 -2.89
CA LYS A 55 7.30 9.66 -2.65
C LYS A 55 7.60 8.49 -3.60
N LEU A 56 6.61 7.64 -3.89
CA LEU A 56 6.72 6.55 -4.86
C LEU A 56 7.11 7.05 -6.25
N LEU A 57 6.44 8.11 -6.70
CA LEU A 57 6.71 8.72 -7.99
C LEU A 57 8.13 9.30 -8.05
N LEU A 58 8.60 9.85 -6.93
CA LEU A 58 9.94 10.45 -6.85
C LEU A 58 11.06 9.40 -6.86
N LEU A 59 10.84 8.22 -6.26
CA LEU A 59 11.76 7.08 -6.36
C LEU A 59 11.91 6.59 -7.81
N GLY A 60 10.82 6.58 -8.58
CA GLY A 60 10.82 6.26 -10.01
C GLY A 60 11.40 7.34 -10.93
N ALA A 61 11.60 8.56 -10.41
CA ALA A 61 12.02 9.73 -11.19
C ALA A 61 13.36 9.57 -11.92
N LYS A 62 14.25 8.73 -11.38
CA LYS A 62 15.57 8.48 -11.95
C LYS A 62 15.51 7.77 -13.30
N ARG A 63 14.51 6.90 -13.51
CA ARG A 63 14.34 6.18 -14.78
C ARG A 63 13.51 6.96 -15.80
N LEU A 64 12.48 7.68 -15.35
CA LEU A 64 11.49 8.34 -16.21
C LEU A 64 11.09 9.73 -15.68
N PRO A 65 11.98 10.74 -15.75
CA PRO A 65 11.77 12.04 -15.10
C PRO A 65 10.59 12.84 -15.66
N GLN A 66 10.26 12.66 -16.94
CA GLN A 66 9.12 13.34 -17.57
C GLN A 66 7.78 12.81 -17.03
N PHE A 67 7.62 11.48 -16.95
CA PHE A 67 6.42 10.86 -16.39
C PHE A 67 6.24 11.17 -14.92
N THR A 68 7.30 11.08 -14.12
CA THR A 68 7.24 11.43 -12.70
C THR A 68 6.76 12.85 -12.51
N LEU A 69 7.29 13.81 -13.28
CA LEU A 69 6.86 15.20 -13.14
C LEU A 69 5.39 15.38 -13.50
N LEU A 70 4.95 14.78 -14.61
CA LEU A 70 3.56 14.85 -15.05
C LEU A 70 2.63 14.30 -13.95
N LEU A 71 2.97 13.15 -13.37
CA LEU A 71 2.23 12.56 -12.27
C LEU A 71 2.28 13.41 -10.99
N LEU A 72 3.42 14.01 -10.66
CA LEU A 72 3.57 14.89 -9.50
C LEU A 72 2.67 16.13 -9.61
N ILE A 73 2.66 16.73 -10.80
CA ILE A 73 1.79 17.88 -11.14
C ILE A 73 0.32 17.44 -11.07
N SER A 74 -0.04 16.31 -11.65
CA SER A 74 -1.41 15.76 -11.60
C SER A 74 -1.89 15.48 -10.18
N LEU A 75 -1.06 14.88 -9.32
CA LEU A 75 -1.41 14.65 -7.91
C LEU A 75 -1.59 15.97 -7.13
N ARG A 76 -0.77 16.98 -7.42
CA ARG A 76 -0.93 18.32 -6.84
C ARG A 76 -2.26 18.94 -7.28
N PHE A 77 -2.58 18.87 -8.58
CA PHE A 77 -3.85 19.37 -9.11
C PHE A 77 -5.06 18.64 -8.51
N LEU A 78 -4.97 17.33 -8.25
CA LEU A 78 -6.05 16.59 -7.61
C LEU A 78 -6.39 17.13 -6.20
N LYS A 79 -5.37 17.41 -5.39
CA LYS A 79 -5.57 18.05 -4.07
C LYS A 79 -6.13 19.46 -4.20
N LEU A 80 -5.65 20.22 -5.18
CA LEU A 80 -6.12 21.58 -5.45
C LEU A 80 -7.60 21.58 -5.87
N PHE A 81 -7.99 20.70 -6.79
CA PHE A 81 -9.37 20.57 -7.28
C PHE A 81 -10.34 20.21 -6.18
N THR A 82 -9.98 19.28 -5.28
CA THR A 82 -10.83 18.93 -4.14
C THR A 82 -11.02 20.09 -3.16
N SER A 83 -9.98 20.87 -2.90
CA SER A 83 -10.07 22.07 -2.06
C SER A 83 -10.92 23.18 -2.71
N ARG A 84 -10.66 23.47 -3.98
CA ARG A 84 -11.41 24.46 -4.77
C ARG A 84 -12.88 24.07 -4.92
N MET A 85 -13.17 22.80 -5.21
CA MET A 85 -14.54 22.31 -5.31
C MET A 85 -15.32 22.57 -4.02
N LYS A 86 -14.72 22.35 -2.84
CA LYS A 86 -15.35 22.65 -1.55
C LYS A 86 -15.61 24.16 -1.38
N GLN A 87 -14.68 25.02 -1.79
CA GLN A 87 -14.85 26.48 -1.74
C GLN A 87 -15.98 26.96 -2.66
N ILE A 88 -15.97 26.51 -3.91
CA ILE A 88 -17.00 26.87 -4.91
C ILE A 88 -18.36 26.35 -4.44
N GLN A 89 -18.42 25.12 -3.92
CA GLN A 89 -19.64 24.56 -3.34
C GLN A 89 -20.15 25.43 -2.19
N ALA A 90 -19.29 25.88 -1.27
CA ALA A 90 -19.68 26.74 -0.16
C ALA A 90 -20.28 28.08 -0.66
N VAL A 91 -19.64 28.73 -1.65
CA VAL A 91 -20.14 29.98 -2.23
C VAL A 91 -21.48 29.78 -2.94
N GLN A 92 -21.61 28.72 -3.74
CA GLN A 92 -22.84 28.44 -4.48
C GLN A 92 -24.00 28.01 -3.59
N THR A 93 -23.72 27.33 -2.47
CA THR A 93 -24.77 27.03 -1.49
C THR A 93 -25.37 28.28 -0.85
N VAL A 94 -24.57 29.34 -0.63
CA VAL A 94 -25.07 30.65 -0.15
C VAL A 94 -25.96 31.33 -1.19
N GLN A 95 -25.67 31.13 -2.47
CA GLN A 95 -26.46 31.66 -3.59
C GLN A 95 -27.73 30.82 -3.89
N GLY A 96 -28.05 29.81 -3.07
CA GLY A 96 -29.22 28.95 -3.24
C GLY A 96 -29.04 27.80 -4.24
N VAL A 97 -27.84 27.63 -4.80
CA VAL A 97 -27.51 26.52 -5.70
C VAL A 97 -27.07 25.32 -4.88
N SER A 98 -28.01 24.41 -4.64
CA SER A 98 -27.76 23.15 -3.92
C SER A 98 -27.72 21.96 -4.88
N VAL A 99 -26.73 21.08 -4.69
CA VAL A 99 -26.59 19.79 -5.40
C VAL A 99 -27.23 18.65 -4.60
N ALA A 100 -27.53 18.88 -3.32
CA ALA A 100 -28.07 17.87 -2.42
C ALA A 100 -29.60 17.84 -2.42
N THR A 101 -30.26 18.96 -2.77
CA THR A 101 -31.71 19.12 -2.70
C THR A 101 -32.31 19.39 -4.09
N GLY A 102 -33.52 18.88 -4.34
CA GLY A 102 -34.27 19.11 -5.58
C GLY A 102 -34.37 17.90 -6.52
N SER A 103 -34.95 18.12 -7.70
CA SER A 103 -35.14 17.10 -8.74
C SER A 103 -33.81 16.68 -9.38
N LEU A 104 -33.72 15.45 -9.91
CA LEU A 104 -32.51 14.94 -10.57
C LEU A 104 -32.00 15.88 -11.69
N LYS A 105 -32.92 16.50 -12.44
CA LYS A 105 -32.59 17.46 -13.49
C LYS A 105 -31.97 18.75 -12.93
N ALA A 106 -32.51 19.28 -11.83
CA ALA A 106 -31.95 20.45 -11.15
C ALA A 106 -30.57 20.15 -10.56
N ARG A 107 -30.38 18.97 -9.96
CA ARG A 107 -29.09 18.53 -9.40
C ARG A 107 -28.01 18.39 -10.48
N LEU A 108 -28.36 17.84 -11.65
CA LEU A 108 -27.44 17.75 -12.79
C LEU A 108 -27.05 19.13 -13.33
N HIS A 109 -28.02 20.04 -13.46
CA HIS A 109 -27.75 21.40 -13.92
C HIS A 109 -26.83 22.16 -12.95
N ASN A 110 -27.13 22.10 -11.65
CA ASN A 110 -26.34 22.73 -10.59
C ASN A 110 -24.94 22.12 -10.49
N GLY A 111 -24.83 20.79 -10.62
CA GLY A 111 -23.54 20.09 -10.69
C GLY A 111 -22.71 20.53 -11.90
N GLY A 112 -23.34 20.69 -13.07
CA GLY A 112 -22.68 21.21 -14.26
C GLY A 112 -22.15 22.64 -14.07
N LEU A 113 -22.88 23.50 -13.35
CA LEU A 113 -22.46 24.87 -13.06
C LEU A 113 -21.24 24.91 -12.12
N LEU A 114 -21.19 24.03 -11.12
CA LEU A 114 -20.01 23.84 -10.26
C LEU A 114 -18.79 23.37 -11.05
N VAL A 115 -18.97 22.35 -11.90
CA VAL A 115 -17.88 21.81 -12.73
C VAL A 115 -17.38 22.86 -13.70
N LYS A 116 -18.28 23.65 -14.33
CA LYS A 116 -17.90 24.75 -15.22
C LYS A 116 -17.05 25.79 -14.50
N ALA A 117 -17.46 26.23 -13.31
CA ALA A 117 -16.71 27.19 -12.52
C ALA A 117 -15.32 26.65 -12.13
N LEU A 118 -15.25 25.38 -11.72
CA LEU A 118 -13.99 24.71 -11.40
C LEU A 118 -13.06 24.60 -12.62
N LEU A 119 -13.60 24.26 -13.79
CA LEU A 119 -12.83 24.15 -15.03
C LEU A 119 -12.22 25.49 -15.45
N VAL A 120 -13.00 26.58 -15.40
CA VAL A 120 -12.48 27.92 -15.73
C VAL A 120 -11.34 28.30 -14.78
N SER A 121 -11.56 28.18 -13.46
CA SER A 121 -10.55 28.53 -12.46
C SER A 121 -9.29 27.65 -12.56
N SER A 122 -9.44 26.36 -12.80
CA SER A 122 -8.30 25.45 -12.94
C SER A 122 -7.49 25.68 -14.21
N LEU A 123 -8.14 26.04 -15.33
CA LEU A 123 -7.45 26.34 -16.58
C LEU A 123 -6.64 27.64 -16.45
N GLU A 124 -7.19 28.65 -15.79
CA GLU A 124 -6.47 29.88 -15.46
C GLU A 124 -5.23 29.60 -14.58
N GLU A 125 -5.39 28.80 -13.50
CA GLU A 125 -4.26 28.40 -12.66
C GLU A 125 -3.20 27.58 -13.42
N ALA A 126 -3.62 26.74 -14.36
CA ALA A 126 -2.71 25.95 -15.19
C ALA A 126 -1.91 26.84 -16.15
N LEU A 127 -2.54 27.83 -16.79
CA LEU A 127 -1.89 28.81 -17.66
C LEU A 127 -0.87 29.64 -16.88
N VAL A 128 -1.27 30.20 -15.73
CA VAL A 128 -0.36 30.97 -14.86
C VAL A 128 0.82 30.11 -14.39
N SER A 129 0.58 28.85 -14.06
CA SER A 129 1.66 27.93 -13.70
C SER A 129 2.59 27.62 -14.88
N ALA A 130 2.06 27.47 -16.09
CA ALA A 130 2.86 27.21 -17.29
C ALA A 130 3.75 28.42 -17.65
N ASP A 131 3.20 29.62 -17.58
CA ASP A 131 3.95 30.86 -17.79
C ASP A 131 5.03 31.05 -16.73
N SER A 132 4.70 30.80 -15.46
CA SER A 132 5.68 30.86 -14.36
C SER A 132 6.80 29.82 -14.53
N MET A 133 6.49 28.61 -15.00
CA MET A 133 7.48 27.59 -15.30
C MET A 133 8.39 28.02 -16.47
N SER A 134 7.81 28.58 -17.53
CA SER A 134 8.55 29.08 -18.69
C SER A 134 9.47 30.25 -18.32
N ALA A 135 8.99 31.19 -17.51
CA ALA A 135 9.78 32.31 -16.99
C ALA A 135 10.96 31.86 -16.11
N ARG A 136 10.82 30.75 -15.38
CA ARG A 136 11.91 30.12 -14.60
C ARG A 136 12.87 29.30 -15.46
N GLY A 137 12.71 29.29 -16.78
CA GLY A 137 13.57 28.59 -17.72
C GLY A 137 13.36 27.07 -17.76
N TYR A 138 12.16 26.61 -17.41
CA TYR A 138 11.81 25.19 -17.53
C TYR A 138 11.95 24.73 -18.99
N GLY A 139 12.86 23.77 -19.24
CA GLY A 139 13.15 23.25 -20.58
C GLY A 139 14.46 23.74 -21.22
N LEU A 140 15.10 24.78 -20.66
CA LEU A 140 16.32 25.37 -21.24
C LEU A 140 17.62 24.65 -20.85
N LYS A 141 17.68 23.98 -19.69
CA LYS A 141 18.86 23.25 -19.20
C LYS A 141 18.52 21.81 -18.81
N LYS A 142 19.55 20.95 -18.78
CA LYS A 142 19.46 19.59 -18.25
C LYS A 142 19.02 19.64 -16.78
N ARG A 143 17.98 18.86 -16.44
CA ARG A 143 17.35 18.90 -15.11
C ARG A 143 18.26 18.29 -14.05
N THR A 144 18.26 18.90 -12.87
CA THR A 144 18.85 18.36 -11.65
C THR A 144 17.73 18.02 -10.66
N HIS A 145 17.92 16.95 -9.88
CA HIS A 145 16.96 16.53 -8.86
C HIS A 145 17.31 17.22 -7.54
N TYR A 146 16.37 17.99 -6.97
CA TYR A 146 16.59 18.71 -5.71
C TYR A 146 16.52 17.77 -4.49
N GLN A 147 15.54 16.87 -4.49
CA GLN A 147 15.28 16.00 -3.35
C GLN A 147 16.18 14.77 -3.39
N HIS A 148 17.25 14.81 -2.60
CA HIS A 148 18.22 13.73 -2.47
C HIS A 148 17.71 12.69 -1.46
N TYR A 149 17.19 11.57 -1.96
CA TYR A 149 17.03 10.36 -1.15
C TYR A 149 18.40 9.67 -1.05
N LEU A 150 19.09 9.90 0.06
CA LEU A 150 20.33 9.20 0.36
C LEU A 150 19.99 7.83 0.95
N ILE A 151 20.49 6.78 0.32
CA ILE A 151 20.42 5.43 0.86
C ILE A 151 21.30 5.40 2.11
N SER A 152 20.71 5.14 3.27
CA SER A 152 21.46 5.01 4.51
C SER A 152 22.16 3.64 4.56
N ARG A 153 23.28 3.55 5.26
CA ARG A 153 23.96 2.26 5.52
C ARG A 153 23.03 1.26 6.20
N ARG A 154 22.11 1.76 7.05
CA ARG A 154 21.08 0.95 7.71
C ARG A 154 20.14 0.29 6.68
N ASP A 155 19.74 1.02 5.65
CA ASP A 155 18.85 0.52 4.60
C ASP A 155 19.52 -0.60 3.80
N VAL A 156 20.82 -0.46 3.51
CA VAL A 156 21.61 -1.49 2.81
C VAL A 156 21.75 -2.75 3.66
N VAL A 157 22.07 -2.60 4.95
CA VAL A 157 22.20 -3.75 5.86
C VAL A 157 20.87 -4.49 5.98
N LEU A 158 19.76 -3.77 6.21
CA LEU A 158 18.44 -4.38 6.30
C LEU A 158 18.04 -5.07 4.99
N ALA A 159 18.27 -4.44 3.83
CA ALA A 159 17.98 -5.04 2.53
C ALA A 159 18.82 -6.30 2.27
N SER A 160 20.10 -6.29 2.64
CA SER A 160 20.97 -7.46 2.50
C SER A 160 20.53 -8.63 3.40
N LEU A 161 20.12 -8.33 4.63
CA LEU A 161 19.60 -9.32 5.58
C LEU A 161 18.30 -9.94 5.05
N MET A 162 17.37 -9.11 4.54
CA MET A 162 16.14 -9.61 3.91
C MET A 162 16.46 -10.59 2.78
N LEU A 163 17.40 -10.23 1.90
CA LEU A 163 17.76 -11.02 0.73
C LEU A 163 18.36 -12.38 1.13
N VAL A 164 19.29 -12.41 2.10
CA VAL A 164 19.88 -13.66 2.60
C VAL A 164 18.83 -14.58 3.21
N VAL A 165 17.92 -14.04 4.02
CA VAL A 165 16.83 -14.82 4.62
C VAL A 165 15.90 -15.38 3.54
N THR A 166 15.55 -14.59 2.51
CA THR A 166 14.70 -15.08 1.41
C THR A 166 15.35 -16.19 0.59
N ILE A 167 16.64 -16.08 0.27
CA ILE A 167 17.38 -17.13 -0.44
C ILE A 167 17.44 -18.40 0.41
N GLY A 168 17.71 -18.24 1.72
CA GLY A 168 17.67 -19.35 2.67
C GLY A 168 16.32 -20.07 2.61
N LEU A 169 15.21 -19.35 2.73
CA LEU A 169 13.87 -19.96 2.67
C LEU A 169 13.60 -20.68 1.34
N CYS A 170 14.00 -20.11 0.20
CA CYS A 170 13.85 -20.76 -1.10
C CYS A 170 14.64 -22.08 -1.18
N TYR A 171 15.89 -22.08 -0.70
CA TYR A 171 16.73 -23.29 -0.68
C TYR A 171 16.13 -24.39 0.21
N PHE A 172 15.55 -24.02 1.36
CA PHE A 172 14.86 -24.98 2.24
C PHE A 172 13.55 -25.51 1.64
N GLN A 173 12.86 -24.72 0.82
CA GLN A 173 11.66 -25.15 0.10
C GLN A 173 12.01 -26.16 -1.00
N GLU A 174 13.10 -25.95 -1.75
CA GLU A 174 13.56 -26.86 -2.80
C GLU A 174 14.00 -28.24 -2.28
N GLN A 175 14.45 -28.33 -1.03
CA GLN A 175 14.76 -29.60 -0.37
C GLN A 175 13.51 -30.42 0.03
N GLY A 176 12.30 -29.98 -0.34
CA GLY A 176 11.08 -30.77 -0.19
C GLY A 176 10.55 -30.89 1.24
N GLN A 177 11.05 -30.10 2.20
CA GLN A 177 10.60 -30.15 3.59
C GLN A 177 9.35 -29.29 3.88
N PHE A 178 8.85 -28.54 2.89
CA PHE A 178 7.73 -27.62 3.05
C PHE A 178 6.69 -27.73 1.92
N THR A 179 6.11 -28.91 1.73
CA THR A 179 4.84 -29.04 1.02
C THR A 179 3.70 -29.02 2.03
N LEU A 180 2.94 -27.91 2.07
CA LEU A 180 1.86 -27.68 3.04
C LEU A 180 0.66 -28.64 2.92
N TYR A 181 0.66 -29.60 1.98
CA TYR A 181 -0.27 -30.74 1.92
C TYR A 181 0.33 -31.90 1.09
N PRO A 182 0.23 -33.18 1.49
CA PRO A 182 -0.22 -33.74 2.78
C PRO A 182 0.95 -34.10 3.72
N LEU A 183 0.72 -33.95 5.02
CA LEU A 183 1.63 -34.37 6.10
C LEU A 183 1.71 -35.91 6.18
N THR A 184 2.58 -36.53 5.38
CA THR A 184 3.06 -37.91 5.65
C THR A 184 4.58 -37.99 5.79
N SER A 185 5.31 -36.89 5.57
CA SER A 185 6.69 -36.80 6.01
C SER A 185 6.73 -36.20 7.42
N PRO A 186 7.33 -36.87 8.43
CA PRO A 186 7.63 -36.20 9.69
C PRO A 186 8.40 -34.94 9.33
N LEU A 187 7.99 -33.79 9.87
CA LEU A 187 8.78 -32.59 9.72
C LEU A 187 10.14 -32.94 10.31
N ALA A 188 11.14 -33.17 9.46
CA ALA A 188 12.53 -33.13 9.85
C ALA A 188 12.82 -31.67 10.11
N VAL A 189 12.26 -31.13 11.20
CA VAL A 189 12.46 -29.77 11.64
C VAL A 189 13.92 -29.69 12.04
N SER A 190 14.78 -29.42 11.07
CA SER A 190 16.15 -29.07 11.37
C SER A 190 16.11 -27.80 12.23
N TRP A 191 16.97 -27.72 13.23
CA TRP A 191 17.11 -26.53 14.07
C TRP A 191 17.33 -25.27 13.23
N LEU A 192 17.94 -25.43 12.04
CA LEU A 192 18.18 -24.39 11.06
C LEU A 192 16.86 -23.90 10.42
N GLY A 193 15.89 -24.79 10.20
CA GLY A 193 14.55 -24.43 9.73
C GLY A 193 13.76 -23.59 10.74
N VAL A 194 13.83 -23.94 12.04
CA VAL A 194 13.23 -23.14 13.12
C VAL A 194 13.89 -21.77 13.20
N LEU A 195 15.22 -21.73 13.10
CA LEU A 195 15.97 -20.49 13.13
C LEU A 195 15.58 -19.58 11.95
N LEU A 196 15.51 -20.10 10.73
CA LEU A 196 15.10 -19.30 9.56
C LEU A 196 13.66 -18.80 9.66
N PHE A 197 12.73 -19.63 10.13
CA PHE A 197 11.34 -19.22 10.31
C PHE A 197 11.21 -18.12 11.38
N SER A 198 11.88 -18.27 12.52
CA SER A 198 11.89 -17.27 13.59
C SER A 198 12.53 -15.95 13.15
N VAL A 199 13.65 -15.98 12.43
CA VAL A 199 14.31 -14.79 11.88
C VAL A 199 13.41 -14.11 10.84
N SER A 200 12.73 -14.87 9.98
CA SER A 200 11.81 -14.30 8.99
C SER A 200 10.61 -13.62 9.63
N GLY A 201 10.01 -14.22 10.67
CA GLY A 201 8.94 -13.60 11.44
C GLY A 201 9.37 -12.30 12.12
N LEU A 202 10.56 -12.29 12.72
CA LEU A 202 11.13 -11.09 13.36
C LEU A 202 11.42 -9.98 12.34
N LEU A 203 11.93 -10.34 11.16
CA LEU A 203 12.26 -9.41 10.08
C LEU A 203 11.01 -8.77 9.46
N VAL A 204 9.90 -9.51 9.39
CA VAL A 204 8.59 -8.94 8.98
C VAL A 204 7.96 -8.10 10.10
N ALA A 205 8.21 -8.43 11.36
CA ALA A 205 7.79 -7.60 12.50
C ALA A 205 8.62 -6.31 12.63
N LEU A 206 9.83 -6.27 12.09
CA LEU A 206 10.76 -5.13 12.19
C LEU A 206 10.16 -3.78 11.72
N PRO A 207 9.52 -3.65 10.53
CA PRO A 207 8.87 -2.39 10.14
C PRO A 207 7.72 -2.00 11.07
N ILE A 208 7.01 -2.97 11.66
CA ILE A 208 5.95 -2.70 12.65
C ILE A 208 6.56 -2.15 13.94
N ILE A 209 7.66 -2.75 14.40
CA ILE A 209 8.34 -2.36 15.64
C ILE A 209 8.92 -0.94 15.51
N ILE A 210 9.61 -0.64 14.41
CA ILE A 210 10.19 0.70 14.18
C ILE A 210 9.07 1.75 14.16
N GLU A 211 8.01 1.53 13.38
CA GLU A 211 6.90 2.48 13.27
C GLU A 211 6.13 2.64 14.59
N GLY A 212 5.94 1.53 15.31
CA GLY A 212 5.30 1.52 16.63
C GLY A 212 6.10 2.29 17.67
N MET A 213 7.43 2.12 17.69
CA MET A 213 8.33 2.85 18.58
C MET A 213 8.34 4.35 18.28
N ASP A 214 8.42 4.73 17.00
CA ASP A 214 8.37 6.14 16.61
C ASP A 214 7.05 6.76 17.05
N ARG A 215 5.92 6.10 16.79
CA ARG A 215 4.59 6.59 17.22
C ARG A 215 4.47 6.73 18.74
N LEU A 216 5.03 5.80 19.52
CA LEU A 216 5.04 5.87 20.98
C LEU A 216 5.91 7.01 21.48
N TRP A 217 7.09 7.23 20.89
CA TRP A 217 7.98 8.32 21.27
C TRP A 217 7.32 9.69 21.08
N TRP A 218 6.59 9.88 19.98
CA TRP A 218 5.79 11.09 19.72
C TRP A 218 4.60 11.26 20.66
N PHE A 219 4.05 10.18 21.22
CA PHE A 219 2.98 10.26 22.21
C PHE A 219 3.52 10.65 23.60
N PHE A 220 4.71 10.18 23.97
CA PHE A 220 5.35 10.52 25.26
C PHE A 220 5.99 11.91 25.29
N HIS A 221 6.33 12.50 24.13
CA HIS A 221 6.88 13.87 24.02
C HIS A 221 5.80 14.94 23.75
N LYS A 222 4.54 14.67 24.11
CA LYS A 222 3.43 15.60 24.01
C LYS A 222 2.74 15.73 25.37
#